data_AF-A0A5E3XFE4-F1
#
_entry.id   AF-A0A5E3XFE4-F1
#
_cell.length_a   1.000
_cell.length_b   1.000
_cell.length_c   1.000
_cell.angle_alpha   90.00
_cell.angle_beta   90.00
_cell.angle_gamma   90.00
#
_symmetry.space_group_name_H-M   'P 1'
#
loop_
_entity.id
_entity.type
_entity.pdbx_description
1 polymer ?
#
loop_
_entity_poly.entity_id
_entity_poly.type
_entity_poly.pdbx_seq_one_letter_code
_entity_poly.pdbx_strand_id
1 'polypeptide(L)'
;MFTTVQTWLTIAEQDPACVVAVLQLDEENPTTELGDNGADARVALQAILIVARDLSKKKPRYAKLWENLIMAGIADALCESIAKPDRLANNTGSGRDRSRIQWWSTTTTTAQNTTDPPLALANDSTEAPSQPPATPWAHALHTLAFGVAAIKQPPTLTDKIVIDALKKHWSGMVTRLWNDPAHSLDETPQTVRVNERAWIAEILTKLIVVDPSIMADCVYLPDDLTISLIARQWQHSTSTRDASLTADALTQSIMFPLVPSLSEEQMAAHSPSPKRQTLERILSVFQPASGPDDEIACAALLDVAVKHMTRDAPANSRHFTFELILFLHYSTVMATPSIDTFHAALRTHSTFWRTFFDFYTKAGEQEIVFLMELLQEFLWNISSHFGFEETKTAELRELLHIWVREGYFEAVEASMAFTLTELADGPLKYHIVLKSMIDAVSSPDAADLRAEMATHFPRARTIAAMCEKAADDVNKRDPEHPTAEKKVLNWLMKPYDNDKHGLVRSLWQMQAELQSICKGRDLCNLRGCSNSASAKCGKCRAVSYCSQTCQINDWKEHKRVCAPRWEALCNQYMDQTRDEKLLTAARDMNLEGPEEPVPQIELFMSGSEWATRT
;
A
#
# COMPACT_ATOMS: atom_id res chain seq x y z
N MET A 1 -14.02 -39.67 -32.48
CA MET A 1 -15.01 -39.40 -31.40
C MET A 1 -14.56 -38.12 -30.72
N PHE A 2 -15.46 -37.20 -30.38
CA PHE A 2 -15.07 -36.03 -29.58
C PHE A 2 -14.67 -36.51 -28.18
N THR A 3 -13.42 -36.25 -27.78
CA THR A 3 -12.97 -36.53 -26.41
C THR A 3 -13.67 -35.56 -25.45
N THR A 4 -14.04 -36.05 -24.27
CA THR A 4 -14.70 -35.23 -23.24
C THR A 4 -13.72 -34.93 -22.10
N VAL A 5 -14.02 -33.89 -21.31
CA VAL A 5 -13.24 -33.59 -20.08
C VAL A 5 -13.20 -34.81 -19.15
N GLN A 6 -14.28 -35.56 -19.05
CA GLN A 6 -14.33 -36.78 -18.23
C GLN A 6 -13.44 -37.89 -18.78
N THR A 7 -13.34 -38.02 -20.11
CA THR A 7 -12.40 -38.94 -20.77
C THR A 7 -10.97 -38.58 -20.41
N TRP A 8 -10.59 -37.31 -20.50
CA TRP A 8 -9.24 -36.84 -20.18
C TRP A 8 -8.91 -36.94 -18.68
N LEU A 9 -9.89 -36.79 -17.78
CA LEU A 9 -9.68 -37.10 -16.35
C LEU A 9 -9.36 -38.57 -16.13
N THR A 10 -10.04 -39.48 -16.83
CA THR A 10 -9.74 -40.92 -16.76
C THR A 10 -8.37 -41.24 -17.36
N ILE A 11 -8.00 -40.61 -18.48
CA ILE A 11 -6.65 -40.73 -19.07
C ILE A 11 -5.60 -40.23 -18.08
N ALA A 12 -5.79 -39.07 -17.45
CA ALA A 12 -4.86 -38.55 -16.44
C ALA A 12 -4.63 -39.52 -15.26
N GLU A 13 -5.65 -40.28 -14.87
CA GLU A 13 -5.57 -41.28 -13.80
C GLU A 13 -4.83 -42.55 -14.22
N GLN A 14 -4.96 -42.95 -15.50
CA GLN A 14 -4.44 -44.22 -16.02
C GLN A 14 -3.06 -44.07 -16.68
N ASP A 15 -2.87 -42.99 -17.43
CA ASP A 15 -1.69 -42.68 -18.22
C ASP A 15 -1.43 -41.15 -18.22
N PRO A 16 -0.83 -40.61 -17.16
CA PRO A 16 -0.50 -39.19 -17.08
C PRO A 16 0.51 -38.74 -18.15
N ALA A 17 1.31 -39.65 -18.72
CA ALA A 17 2.27 -39.32 -19.76
C ALA A 17 1.58 -38.94 -21.09
N CYS A 18 0.46 -39.60 -21.40
CA CYS A 18 -0.39 -39.23 -22.54
C CYS A 18 -0.89 -37.77 -22.44
N VAL A 19 -1.28 -37.34 -21.22
CA VAL A 19 -1.69 -35.95 -20.97
C VAL A 19 -0.55 -34.96 -21.19
N VAL A 20 0.68 -35.32 -20.82
CA VAL A 20 1.86 -34.48 -21.06
C VAL A 20 2.19 -34.41 -22.55
N ALA A 21 2.16 -35.56 -23.25
CA ALA A 21 2.43 -35.64 -24.68
C ALA A 21 1.46 -34.77 -25.51
N VAL A 22 0.16 -34.77 -25.18
CA VAL A 22 -0.81 -33.97 -25.93
C VAL A 22 -0.62 -32.45 -25.73
N LEU A 23 -0.06 -32.02 -24.59
CA LEU A 23 0.27 -30.61 -24.35
C LEU A 23 1.61 -30.18 -24.96
N GLN A 24 2.43 -31.15 -25.38
CA GLN A 24 3.71 -30.89 -26.04
C GLN A 24 3.61 -30.85 -27.57
N LEU A 25 2.41 -31.04 -28.14
CA LEU A 25 2.18 -30.91 -29.57
C LEU A 25 2.61 -29.53 -30.08
N ASP A 26 3.20 -29.51 -31.27
CA ASP A 26 3.66 -28.30 -31.96
C ASP A 26 3.50 -28.45 -33.48
N GLU A 27 3.99 -27.48 -34.26
CA GLU A 27 3.88 -27.50 -35.72
C GLU A 27 4.59 -28.70 -36.35
N GLU A 28 5.72 -29.11 -35.75
CA GLU A 28 6.52 -30.24 -36.23
C GLU A 28 5.91 -31.58 -35.80
N ASN A 29 5.21 -31.60 -34.66
CA ASN A 29 4.59 -32.78 -34.07
C ASN A 29 3.10 -32.52 -33.80
N PRO A 30 2.24 -32.48 -34.84
CA PRO A 30 0.85 -32.08 -34.69
C PRO A 30 -0.06 -33.15 -34.07
N THR A 31 0.43 -34.39 -33.96
CA THR A 31 -0.31 -35.52 -33.37
C THR A 31 0.56 -36.38 -32.47
N THR A 32 -0.02 -36.93 -31.41
CA THR A 32 0.63 -37.96 -30.57
C THR A 32 0.71 -39.30 -31.30
N GLU A 33 1.49 -40.26 -30.77
CA GLU A 33 1.50 -41.66 -31.27
C GLU A 33 0.11 -42.32 -31.23
N LEU A 34 -0.78 -41.85 -30.36
CA LEU A 34 -2.16 -42.32 -30.22
C LEU A 34 -3.14 -41.59 -31.13
N GLY A 35 -2.67 -40.60 -31.90
CA GLY A 35 -3.47 -39.80 -32.84
C GLY A 35 -4.22 -38.63 -32.20
N ASP A 36 -3.92 -38.29 -30.94
CA ASP A 36 -4.45 -37.08 -30.30
C ASP A 36 -3.88 -35.85 -31.00
N ASN A 37 -4.70 -34.82 -31.19
CA ASN A 37 -4.30 -33.56 -31.83
C ASN A 37 -4.60 -32.40 -30.87
N GLY A 38 -4.36 -31.14 -31.24
CA GLY A 38 -4.57 -30.07 -30.26
C GLY A 38 -6.02 -29.64 -30.04
N ALA A 39 -7.01 -30.22 -30.72
CA ALA A 39 -8.37 -30.17 -30.20
C ALA A 39 -8.45 -30.91 -28.86
N ASP A 40 -7.75 -32.05 -28.75
CA ASP A 40 -7.65 -32.84 -27.53
C ASP A 40 -6.81 -32.15 -26.46
N ALA A 41 -5.72 -31.46 -26.84
CA ALA A 41 -4.91 -30.65 -25.91
C ALA A 41 -5.76 -29.64 -25.12
N ARG A 42 -6.75 -29.01 -25.76
CA ARG A 42 -7.66 -28.07 -25.08
C ARG A 42 -8.54 -28.75 -24.03
N VAL A 43 -9.08 -29.93 -24.35
CA VAL A 43 -9.94 -30.69 -23.44
C VAL A 43 -9.11 -31.28 -22.30
N ALA A 44 -7.89 -31.74 -22.60
CA ALA A 44 -6.91 -32.17 -21.61
C ALA A 44 -6.57 -31.05 -20.62
N LEU A 45 -6.29 -29.85 -21.13
CA LEU A 45 -5.96 -28.69 -20.29
C LEU A 45 -7.13 -28.29 -19.37
N GLN A 46 -8.37 -28.38 -19.85
CA GLN A 46 -9.56 -28.19 -19.01
C GLN A 46 -9.68 -29.25 -17.90
N ALA A 47 -9.39 -30.52 -18.22
CA ALA A 47 -9.37 -31.60 -17.22
C ALA A 47 -8.32 -31.34 -16.13
N ILE A 48 -7.10 -30.94 -16.52
CA ILE A 48 -6.02 -30.63 -15.58
C ILE A 48 -6.34 -29.41 -14.72
N LEU A 49 -6.96 -28.37 -15.31
CA LEU A 49 -7.43 -27.22 -14.55
C LEU A 49 -8.43 -27.61 -13.45
N ILE A 50 -9.33 -28.57 -13.72
CA ILE A 50 -10.23 -29.11 -12.70
C ILE A 50 -9.45 -29.79 -11.58
N VAL A 51 -8.43 -30.59 -11.92
CA VAL A 51 -7.54 -31.24 -10.93
C VAL A 51 -6.83 -30.20 -10.06
N ALA A 52 -6.17 -29.21 -10.66
CA ALA A 52 -5.44 -28.16 -9.94
C ALA A 52 -6.37 -27.31 -9.07
N ARG A 53 -7.53 -26.90 -9.59
CA ARG A 53 -8.51 -26.12 -8.82
C ARG A 53 -9.03 -26.90 -7.61
N ASP A 54 -9.35 -28.18 -7.78
CA ASP A 54 -9.89 -29.00 -6.70
C ASP A 54 -8.80 -29.51 -5.73
N LEU A 55 -7.52 -29.44 -6.10
CA LEU A 55 -6.37 -29.61 -5.21
C LEU A 55 -6.38 -28.56 -4.09
N SER A 56 -6.64 -27.29 -4.44
CA SER A 56 -6.77 -26.19 -3.47
C SER A 56 -7.85 -26.42 -2.41
N LYS A 57 -8.86 -27.24 -2.73
CA LYS A 57 -9.98 -27.62 -1.85
C LYS A 57 -9.67 -28.85 -0.98
N LYS A 58 -8.42 -29.33 -0.94
CA LYS A 58 -7.94 -30.44 -0.12
C LYS A 58 -8.68 -31.77 -0.36
N LYS A 59 -9.12 -32.04 -1.59
CA LYS A 59 -9.73 -33.33 -1.96
C LYS A 59 -8.64 -34.41 -2.18
N PRO A 60 -8.58 -35.49 -1.38
CA PRO A 60 -7.47 -36.45 -1.43
C PRO A 60 -7.24 -37.12 -2.78
N ARG A 61 -8.32 -37.43 -3.52
CA ARG A 61 -8.24 -38.04 -4.86
C ARG A 61 -7.39 -37.20 -5.81
N TYR A 62 -7.62 -35.88 -5.83
CA TYR A 62 -6.92 -34.97 -6.74
C TYR A 62 -5.47 -34.70 -6.32
N ALA A 63 -5.14 -34.86 -5.03
CA ALA A 63 -3.75 -34.76 -4.57
C ALA A 63 -2.87 -35.86 -5.19
N LYS A 64 -3.32 -37.13 -5.15
CA LYS A 64 -2.59 -38.24 -5.77
C LYS A 64 -2.53 -38.12 -7.29
N LEU A 65 -3.64 -37.71 -7.91
CA LEU A 65 -3.69 -37.49 -9.36
C LEU A 65 -2.73 -36.37 -9.79
N TRP A 66 -2.70 -35.24 -9.07
CA TRP A 66 -1.76 -34.15 -9.32
C TRP A 66 -0.32 -34.61 -9.18
N GLU A 67 0.01 -35.35 -8.12
CA GLU A 67 1.35 -35.92 -7.91
C GLU A 67 1.79 -36.78 -9.10
N ASN A 68 0.93 -37.69 -9.57
CA ASN A 68 1.22 -38.52 -10.74
C ASN A 68 1.46 -37.68 -12.01
N LEU A 69 0.68 -36.61 -12.22
CA LEU A 69 0.86 -35.69 -13.34
C LEU A 69 2.19 -34.91 -13.25
N ILE A 70 2.55 -34.42 -12.05
CA ILE A 70 3.84 -33.76 -11.80
C ILE A 70 5.00 -34.71 -12.12
N MET A 71 4.94 -35.96 -11.64
CA MET A 71 5.97 -36.96 -11.91
C MET A 71 6.08 -37.32 -13.40
N ALA A 72 4.99 -37.17 -14.17
CA ALA A 72 4.99 -37.36 -15.62
C ALA A 72 5.53 -36.15 -16.41
N GLY A 73 5.80 -35.01 -15.76
CA GLY A 73 6.33 -33.80 -16.41
C GLY A 73 5.28 -32.75 -16.78
N ILE A 74 4.10 -32.75 -16.16
CA ILE A 74 3.05 -31.77 -16.48
C ILE A 74 3.48 -30.31 -16.22
N ALA A 75 4.32 -30.08 -15.21
CA ALA A 75 4.78 -28.72 -14.87
C ALA A 75 5.62 -28.12 -16.00
N ASP A 76 6.59 -28.87 -16.54
CA ASP A 76 7.36 -28.46 -17.72
C ASP A 76 6.43 -28.20 -18.91
N ALA A 77 5.51 -29.12 -19.21
CA ALA A 77 4.61 -28.97 -20.37
C ALA A 77 3.70 -27.73 -20.26
N LEU A 78 3.17 -27.43 -19.07
CA LEU A 78 2.39 -26.21 -18.82
C LEU A 78 3.24 -24.94 -18.97
N CYS A 79 4.48 -24.94 -18.45
CA CYS A 79 5.37 -23.80 -18.58
C CYS A 79 5.79 -23.57 -20.05
N GLU A 80 6.13 -24.64 -20.78
CA GLU A 80 6.46 -24.56 -22.21
C GLU A 80 5.27 -24.08 -23.04
N SER A 81 4.04 -24.51 -22.70
CA SER A 81 2.80 -24.05 -23.32
C SER A 81 2.57 -22.54 -23.17
N ILE A 82 3.08 -21.94 -22.10
CA ILE A 82 3.01 -20.49 -21.88
C ILE A 82 4.18 -19.80 -22.59
N ALA A 83 5.40 -20.33 -22.49
CA ALA A 83 6.61 -19.70 -23.01
C ALA A 83 6.72 -19.75 -24.55
N LYS A 84 6.22 -20.81 -25.20
CA LYS A 84 6.35 -21.03 -26.64
C LYS A 84 5.01 -20.76 -27.35
N PRO A 85 4.89 -19.73 -28.20
CA PRO A 85 3.65 -19.41 -28.91
C PRO A 85 3.09 -20.58 -29.72
N ASP A 86 3.99 -21.36 -30.34
CA ASP A 86 3.66 -22.33 -31.38
C ASP A 86 3.01 -23.61 -30.84
N ARG A 87 3.15 -23.88 -29.53
CA ARG A 87 2.64 -25.08 -28.86
C ARG A 87 1.12 -25.08 -28.64
N LEU A 88 0.48 -23.91 -28.65
CA LEU A 88 -0.99 -23.80 -28.48
C LEU A 88 -1.69 -22.96 -29.55
N ALA A 89 -0.98 -22.11 -30.29
CA ALA A 89 -1.59 -21.21 -31.28
C ALA A 89 -2.10 -21.91 -32.55
N ASN A 90 -1.59 -23.11 -32.89
CA ASN A 90 -1.81 -23.70 -34.21
C ASN A 90 -2.96 -24.72 -34.35
N ASN A 91 -3.78 -24.92 -33.32
CA ASN A 91 -4.95 -25.82 -33.42
C ASN A 91 -6.28 -25.13 -33.74
N THR A 92 -6.25 -23.85 -34.12
CA THR A 92 -7.35 -23.25 -34.88
C THR A 92 -7.02 -23.44 -36.37
N GLY A 93 -7.55 -24.52 -36.96
CA GLY A 93 -7.25 -24.93 -38.33
C GLY A 93 -7.09 -23.75 -39.29
N SER A 94 -5.99 -23.76 -40.04
CA SER A 94 -5.63 -22.73 -41.01
C SER A 94 -6.80 -22.42 -41.95
N GLY A 95 -7.42 -21.26 -41.78
CA GLY A 95 -7.92 -20.47 -42.91
C GLY A 95 -9.42 -20.21 -43.08
N ARG A 96 -10.37 -20.87 -42.40
CA ARG A 96 -11.81 -20.58 -42.66
C ARG A 96 -12.80 -20.54 -41.50
N ASP A 97 -12.47 -21.05 -40.31
CA ASP A 97 -13.50 -21.20 -39.25
C ASP A 97 -13.11 -20.60 -37.89
N ARG A 98 -12.40 -19.46 -37.90
CA ARG A 98 -12.14 -18.69 -36.67
C ARG A 98 -13.42 -18.13 -36.02
N SER A 99 -14.53 -18.04 -36.77
CA SER A 99 -15.77 -17.41 -36.30
C SER A 99 -16.70 -18.31 -35.48
N ARG A 100 -16.52 -19.65 -35.48
CA ARG A 100 -17.46 -20.58 -34.82
C ARG A 100 -17.01 -21.20 -33.50
N ILE A 101 -15.75 -21.01 -33.10
CA ILE A 101 -15.28 -21.57 -31.83
C ILE A 101 -15.55 -20.56 -30.71
N GLN A 102 -16.82 -20.49 -30.29
CA GLN A 102 -17.21 -19.85 -29.04
C GLN A 102 -16.59 -20.63 -27.89
N TRP A 103 -15.67 -20.00 -27.17
CA TRP A 103 -15.18 -20.52 -25.91
C TRP A 103 -16.35 -20.50 -24.94
N TRP A 104 -16.87 -21.68 -24.61
CA TRP A 104 -17.94 -21.88 -23.66
C TRP A 104 -17.56 -21.21 -22.33
N SER A 105 -18.16 -20.06 -22.02
CA SER A 105 -18.21 -19.58 -20.65
C SER A 105 -19.15 -20.52 -19.90
N THR A 106 -18.67 -21.66 -19.42
CA THR A 106 -19.33 -22.31 -18.30
C THR A 106 -19.26 -21.30 -17.17
N THR A 107 -20.39 -20.64 -16.94
CA THR A 107 -20.70 -19.82 -15.79
C THR A 107 -20.31 -20.64 -14.58
N THR A 108 -19.09 -20.43 -14.10
CA THR A 108 -18.71 -20.75 -12.74
C THR A 108 -19.35 -19.65 -11.92
N THR A 109 -20.69 -19.68 -11.84
CA THR A 109 -21.42 -18.89 -10.86
C THR A 109 -20.99 -19.47 -9.53
N THR A 110 -19.97 -18.86 -8.93
CA THR A 110 -19.69 -19.01 -7.52
C THR A 110 -21.02 -18.73 -6.83
N ALA A 111 -21.66 -19.75 -6.28
CA ALA A 111 -22.85 -19.58 -5.47
C ALA A 111 -22.45 -18.76 -4.24
N GLN A 112 -22.49 -17.43 -4.37
CA GLN A 112 -22.57 -16.54 -3.23
C GLN A 112 -23.99 -16.73 -2.68
N ASN A 113 -24.07 -17.30 -1.48
CA ASN A 113 -25.28 -17.43 -0.68
C ASN A 113 -25.90 -16.04 -0.45
N THR A 114 -26.74 -15.57 -1.37
CA THR A 114 -27.60 -14.39 -1.18
C THR A 114 -29.04 -14.86 -1.30
N THR A 115 -29.81 -14.62 -0.26
CA THR A 115 -31.17 -15.16 -0.02
C THR A 115 -32.28 -14.33 -0.65
N ASP A 116 -32.04 -13.68 -1.79
CA ASP A 116 -33.05 -12.82 -2.40
C ASP A 116 -33.96 -13.59 -3.38
N PRO A 117 -35.29 -13.35 -3.33
CA PRO A 117 -36.25 -14.04 -4.17
C PRO A 117 -36.19 -13.58 -5.65
N PRO A 118 -36.55 -14.45 -6.61
CA PRO A 118 -36.41 -14.15 -8.03
C PRO A 118 -37.48 -13.15 -8.50
N LEU A 119 -37.03 -11.99 -8.98
CA LEU A 119 -37.83 -11.05 -9.76
C LEU A 119 -38.01 -11.59 -11.20
N ALA A 120 -39.27 -11.61 -11.65
CA ALA A 120 -39.68 -12.10 -12.97
C ALA A 120 -39.04 -11.29 -14.10
N LEU A 121 -38.32 -11.98 -15.00
CA LEU A 121 -37.67 -11.40 -16.18
C LEU A 121 -38.65 -11.28 -17.36
N ALA A 122 -38.70 -10.09 -17.96
CA ALA A 122 -39.25 -9.85 -19.27
C ALA A 122 -38.33 -10.43 -20.36
N ASN A 123 -38.91 -11.10 -21.36
CA ASN A 123 -38.22 -11.69 -22.51
C ASN A 123 -37.86 -10.61 -23.55
N ASP A 124 -36.81 -9.83 -23.29
CA ASP A 124 -36.16 -9.03 -24.34
C ASP A 124 -34.83 -9.68 -24.71
N SER A 125 -34.81 -10.35 -25.86
CA SER A 125 -33.66 -11.08 -26.40
C SER A 125 -32.68 -10.10 -27.06
N THR A 126 -32.01 -9.28 -26.27
CA THR A 126 -30.78 -8.60 -26.72
C THR A 126 -29.65 -9.61 -26.65
N GLU A 127 -29.11 -10.02 -27.80
CA GLU A 127 -27.93 -10.89 -27.88
C GLU A 127 -26.81 -10.31 -27.00
N ALA A 128 -26.45 -11.03 -25.93
CA ALA A 128 -25.34 -10.63 -25.08
C ALA A 128 -24.07 -10.54 -25.93
N PRO A 129 -23.25 -9.48 -25.79
CA PRO A 129 -22.04 -9.31 -26.57
C PRO A 129 -21.15 -10.54 -26.41
N SER A 130 -20.76 -11.15 -27.53
CA SER A 130 -19.90 -12.33 -27.56
C SER A 130 -18.61 -12.03 -26.80
N GLN A 131 -18.29 -12.82 -25.77
CA GLN A 131 -17.02 -12.67 -25.06
C GLN A 131 -15.85 -12.94 -26.01
N PRO A 132 -14.77 -12.14 -25.93
CA PRO A 132 -13.57 -12.42 -26.70
C PRO A 132 -13.03 -13.81 -26.34
N PRO A 133 -12.44 -14.52 -27.31
CA PRO A 133 -11.85 -15.84 -27.08
C PRO A 133 -10.75 -15.76 -26.02
N ALA A 134 -10.66 -16.79 -25.17
CA ALA A 134 -9.56 -16.90 -24.22
C ALA A 134 -8.22 -16.99 -24.97
N THR A 135 -7.18 -16.43 -24.37
CA THR A 135 -5.84 -16.45 -24.94
C THR A 135 -5.28 -17.88 -24.86
N PRO A 136 -4.45 -18.31 -25.84
CA PRO A 136 -3.99 -19.70 -25.89
C PRO A 136 -3.30 -20.17 -24.61
N TRP A 137 -2.56 -19.29 -23.94
CA TRP A 137 -1.80 -19.59 -22.72
C TRP A 137 -2.60 -19.43 -21.41
N ALA A 138 -3.78 -18.78 -21.42
CA ALA A 138 -4.51 -18.48 -20.19
C ALA A 138 -4.84 -19.70 -19.35
N HIS A 139 -5.28 -20.81 -19.97
CA HIS A 139 -5.65 -22.01 -19.24
C HIS A 139 -4.43 -22.71 -18.60
N ALA A 140 -3.27 -22.68 -19.25
CA ALA A 140 -2.04 -23.22 -18.70
C ALA A 140 -1.56 -22.38 -17.52
N LEU A 141 -1.56 -21.05 -17.66
CA LEU A 141 -1.20 -20.12 -16.59
C LEU A 141 -2.15 -20.25 -15.39
N HIS A 142 -3.46 -20.39 -15.63
CA HIS A 142 -4.45 -20.62 -14.59
C HIS A 142 -4.22 -21.93 -13.82
N THR A 143 -3.87 -22.98 -14.57
CA THR A 143 -3.58 -24.30 -13.99
C THR A 143 -2.34 -24.22 -13.10
N LEU A 144 -1.28 -23.55 -13.55
CA LEU A 144 -0.08 -23.31 -12.73
C LEU A 144 -0.39 -22.48 -11.49
N ALA A 145 -1.18 -21.40 -11.60
CA ALA A 145 -1.54 -20.57 -10.45
C ALA A 145 -2.24 -21.40 -9.35
N PHE A 146 -3.20 -22.26 -9.72
CA PHE A 146 -3.84 -23.15 -8.75
C PHE A 146 -2.91 -24.22 -8.19
N GLY A 147 -2.03 -24.79 -9.03
CA GLY A 147 -1.03 -25.76 -8.60
C GLY A 147 -0.05 -25.16 -7.58
N VAL A 148 0.45 -23.96 -7.86
CA VAL A 148 1.38 -23.20 -7.00
C VAL A 148 0.72 -22.80 -5.69
N ALA A 149 -0.53 -22.34 -5.73
CA ALA A 149 -1.30 -22.01 -4.52
C ALA A 149 -1.42 -23.20 -3.54
N ALA A 150 -1.38 -24.44 -4.06
CA ALA A 150 -1.45 -25.66 -3.26
C ALA A 150 -0.10 -26.13 -2.67
N ILE A 151 1.03 -25.49 -3.03
CA ILE A 151 2.36 -25.85 -2.49
C ILE A 151 2.38 -25.68 -0.97
N LYS A 152 2.92 -26.70 -0.29
CA LYS A 152 3.03 -26.74 1.17
C LYS A 152 4.23 -25.92 1.67
N GLN A 153 4.17 -25.54 2.95
CA GLN A 153 5.28 -24.94 3.68
C GLN A 153 5.62 -25.85 4.87
N PRO A 154 6.77 -26.53 4.86
CA PRO A 154 7.80 -26.56 3.81
C PRO A 154 7.35 -27.31 2.53
N PRO A 155 7.99 -27.06 1.35
CA PRO A 155 7.68 -27.75 0.10
C PRO A 155 7.95 -29.26 0.16
N THR A 156 7.03 -30.06 -0.36
CA THR A 156 7.21 -31.50 -0.58
C THR A 156 8.13 -31.80 -1.78
N LEU A 157 8.48 -33.07 -2.00
CA LEU A 157 9.25 -33.47 -3.20
C LEU A 157 8.51 -33.08 -4.49
N THR A 158 7.21 -33.33 -4.55
CA THR A 158 6.36 -32.94 -5.69
C THR A 158 6.34 -31.43 -5.87
N ASP A 159 6.24 -30.66 -4.79
CA ASP A 159 6.25 -29.20 -4.85
C ASP A 159 7.58 -28.68 -5.41
N LYS A 160 8.72 -29.27 -5.02
CA LYS A 160 10.05 -28.91 -5.54
C LYS A 160 10.16 -29.14 -7.03
N ILE A 161 9.60 -30.23 -7.57
CA ILE A 161 9.58 -30.48 -9.02
C ILE A 161 8.81 -29.36 -9.75
N VAL A 162 7.68 -28.90 -9.19
CA VAL A 162 6.92 -27.77 -9.77
C VAL A 162 7.73 -26.48 -9.73
N ILE A 163 8.38 -26.19 -8.61
CA ILE A 163 9.23 -25.00 -8.43
C ILE A 163 10.41 -25.01 -9.40
N ASP A 164 11.11 -26.14 -9.54
CA ASP A 164 12.24 -26.30 -10.46
C ASP A 164 11.81 -26.09 -11.91
N ALA A 165 10.65 -26.63 -12.31
CA ALA A 165 10.08 -26.41 -13.63
C ALA A 165 9.74 -24.92 -13.85
N LEU A 166 9.12 -24.25 -12.87
CA LEU A 166 8.81 -22.82 -12.96
C LEU A 166 10.09 -21.99 -13.13
N LYS A 167 11.12 -22.22 -12.31
CA LYS A 167 12.42 -21.51 -12.41
C LYS A 167 13.06 -21.71 -13.77
N LYS A 168 13.10 -22.96 -14.25
CA LYS A 168 13.68 -23.33 -15.56
C LYS A 168 13.04 -22.56 -16.72
N HIS A 169 11.73 -22.34 -16.68
CA HIS A 169 10.98 -21.73 -17.78
C HIS A 169 10.55 -20.27 -17.53
N TRP A 170 10.85 -19.71 -16.35
CA TRP A 170 10.33 -18.42 -15.88
C TRP A 170 10.55 -17.28 -16.87
N SER A 171 11.81 -17.05 -17.25
CA SER A 171 12.18 -15.97 -18.17
C SER A 171 11.46 -16.11 -19.52
N GLY A 172 11.31 -17.33 -20.04
CA GLY A 172 10.57 -17.60 -21.27
C GLY A 172 9.08 -17.27 -21.14
N MET A 173 8.44 -17.66 -20.04
CA MET A 173 7.03 -17.34 -19.76
C MET A 173 6.81 -15.83 -19.64
N VAL A 174 7.63 -15.15 -18.84
CA VAL A 174 7.51 -13.70 -18.61
C VAL A 174 7.78 -12.92 -19.90
N THR A 175 8.80 -13.29 -20.67
CA THR A 175 9.11 -12.66 -21.97
C THR A 175 7.95 -12.83 -22.94
N ARG A 176 7.33 -14.01 -22.98
CA ARG A 176 6.18 -14.27 -23.84
C ARG A 176 4.98 -13.43 -23.44
N LEU A 177 4.63 -13.36 -22.15
CA LEU A 177 3.54 -12.52 -21.64
C LEU A 177 3.83 -11.02 -21.80
N TRP A 178 5.10 -10.62 -21.76
CA TRP A 178 5.51 -9.26 -22.03
C TRP A 178 5.24 -8.87 -23.49
N ASN A 179 5.73 -9.68 -24.43
CA ASN A 179 5.67 -9.41 -25.87
C ASN A 179 4.28 -9.65 -26.48
N ASP A 180 3.50 -10.57 -25.91
CA ASP A 180 2.12 -10.83 -26.32
C ASP A 180 1.20 -10.84 -25.10
N PRO A 181 0.84 -9.64 -24.60
CA PRO A 181 -0.03 -9.50 -23.45
C PRO A 181 -1.47 -9.96 -23.73
N ALA A 182 -1.79 -10.23 -25.00
CA ALA A 182 -3.13 -10.48 -25.50
C ALA A 182 -4.18 -9.51 -24.91
N HIS A 183 -5.12 -9.97 -24.09
CA HIS A 183 -6.19 -9.15 -23.52
C HIS A 183 -5.87 -8.54 -22.15
N SER A 184 -4.68 -8.79 -21.59
CA SER A 184 -4.34 -8.32 -20.25
C SER A 184 -4.23 -6.79 -20.15
N LEU A 185 -3.99 -6.08 -21.26
CA LEU A 185 -3.94 -4.60 -21.30
C LEU A 185 -5.30 -3.95 -21.58
N ASP A 186 -6.33 -4.73 -21.93
CA ASP A 186 -7.64 -4.19 -22.26
C ASP A 186 -8.29 -3.54 -21.03
N GLU A 187 -8.81 -2.33 -21.21
CA GLU A 187 -9.40 -1.54 -20.13
C GLU A 187 -10.78 -2.03 -19.67
N THR A 188 -11.50 -2.79 -20.52
CA THR A 188 -12.86 -3.20 -20.14
C THR A 188 -12.83 -4.33 -19.10
N PRO A 189 -13.55 -4.20 -17.98
CA PRO A 189 -13.47 -5.13 -16.85
C PRO A 189 -14.19 -6.43 -17.21
N GLN A 190 -13.43 -7.39 -17.73
CA GLN A 190 -13.89 -8.77 -17.93
C GLN A 190 -13.12 -9.68 -16.97
N THR A 191 -13.82 -10.61 -16.33
CA THR A 191 -13.25 -11.52 -15.32
C THR A 191 -12.03 -12.29 -15.86
N VAL A 192 -12.05 -12.67 -17.14
CA VAL A 192 -10.92 -13.35 -17.80
C VAL A 192 -9.65 -12.49 -17.73
N ARG A 193 -9.78 -11.20 -18.02
CA ARG A 193 -8.65 -10.25 -18.08
C ARG A 193 -8.09 -9.90 -16.71
N VAL A 194 -8.98 -9.81 -15.71
CA VAL A 194 -8.57 -9.65 -14.30
C VAL A 194 -7.66 -10.80 -13.89
N ASN A 195 -8.01 -12.03 -14.26
CA ASN A 195 -7.21 -13.18 -13.91
C ASN A 195 -5.87 -13.24 -14.68
N GLU A 196 -5.88 -12.92 -15.98
CA GLU A 196 -4.65 -12.86 -16.80
C GLU A 196 -3.63 -11.87 -16.23
N ARG A 197 -4.08 -10.74 -15.66
CA ARG A 197 -3.20 -9.78 -14.97
C ARG A 197 -2.74 -10.24 -13.59
N ALA A 198 -3.53 -11.09 -12.91
CA ALA A 198 -3.26 -11.45 -11.52
C ALA A 198 -2.37 -12.69 -11.35
N TRP A 199 -2.44 -13.67 -12.26
CA TRP A 199 -1.86 -14.99 -12.02
C TRP A 199 -0.33 -15.01 -11.90
N ILE A 200 0.41 -14.23 -12.70
CA ILE A 200 1.87 -14.17 -12.57
C ILE A 200 2.28 -13.58 -11.22
N ALA A 201 1.60 -12.52 -10.78
CA ALA A 201 1.81 -11.93 -9.47
C ALA A 201 1.48 -12.94 -8.35
N GLU A 202 0.37 -13.67 -8.46
CA GLU A 202 -0.04 -14.70 -7.49
C GLU A 202 0.97 -15.85 -7.41
N ILE A 203 1.49 -16.32 -8.56
CA ILE A 203 2.55 -17.33 -8.62
C ILE A 203 3.82 -16.81 -7.96
N LEU A 204 4.27 -15.60 -8.32
CA LEU A 204 5.50 -15.01 -7.78
C LEU A 204 5.43 -14.84 -6.25
N THR A 205 4.36 -14.23 -5.74
CA THR A 205 4.14 -14.05 -4.30
C THR A 205 4.25 -15.38 -3.56
N LYS A 206 3.61 -16.44 -4.08
CA LYS A 206 3.69 -17.76 -3.45
C LYS A 206 5.11 -18.33 -3.50
N LEU A 207 5.82 -18.18 -4.64
CA LEU A 207 7.21 -18.63 -4.80
C LEU A 207 8.17 -17.91 -3.85
N ILE A 208 8.05 -16.59 -3.66
CA ILE A 208 8.88 -15.82 -2.71
C ILE A 208 8.86 -16.44 -1.31
N VAL A 209 7.70 -16.94 -0.88
CA VAL A 209 7.56 -17.54 0.47
C VAL A 209 8.06 -18.99 0.52
N VAL A 210 7.83 -19.80 -0.53
CA VAL A 210 8.13 -21.25 -0.50
C VAL A 210 9.50 -21.63 -1.06
N ASP A 211 10.00 -20.86 -2.02
CA ASP A 211 11.36 -20.93 -2.55
C ASP A 211 11.89 -19.52 -2.91
N PRO A 212 12.45 -18.82 -1.91
CA PRO A 212 13.00 -17.47 -2.02
C PRO A 212 14.05 -17.29 -3.12
N SER A 213 14.73 -18.38 -3.51
CA SER A 213 15.78 -18.35 -4.53
C SER A 213 15.27 -17.91 -5.90
N ILE A 214 13.96 -17.97 -6.15
CA ILE A 214 13.32 -17.42 -7.36
C ILE A 214 13.71 -15.96 -7.63
N MET A 215 13.93 -15.17 -6.57
CA MET A 215 14.28 -13.76 -6.71
C MET A 215 15.68 -13.60 -7.31
N ALA A 216 16.67 -14.32 -6.79
CA ALA A 216 18.05 -14.26 -7.28
C ALA A 216 18.24 -15.00 -8.62
N ASP A 217 17.60 -16.17 -8.76
CA ASP A 217 17.81 -17.06 -9.88
C ASP A 217 17.02 -16.64 -11.13
N CYS A 218 15.98 -15.81 -10.98
CA CYS A 218 15.11 -15.41 -12.09
C CYS A 218 14.81 -13.90 -12.08
N VAL A 219 14.19 -13.38 -11.02
CA VAL A 219 13.58 -12.02 -11.06
C VAL A 219 14.61 -10.88 -11.09
N TYR A 220 15.73 -11.01 -10.39
CA TYR A 220 16.78 -9.98 -10.34
C TYR A 220 17.83 -10.12 -11.44
N LEU A 221 17.68 -11.08 -12.36
CA LEU A 221 18.56 -11.14 -13.53
C LEU A 221 18.39 -9.84 -14.37
N PRO A 222 19.46 -9.23 -14.88
CA PRO A 222 19.41 -7.91 -15.55
C PRO A 222 18.36 -7.78 -16.67
N ASP A 223 18.19 -8.83 -17.47
CA ASP A 223 17.29 -8.87 -18.63
C ASP A 223 15.89 -9.41 -18.29
N ASP A 224 15.63 -9.76 -17.02
CA ASP A 224 14.33 -10.28 -16.61
C ASP A 224 13.26 -9.19 -16.56
N LEU A 225 12.09 -9.52 -17.09
CA LEU A 225 10.97 -8.59 -17.29
C LEU A 225 9.88 -8.75 -16.23
N THR A 226 10.09 -9.53 -15.16
CA THR A 226 9.01 -9.89 -14.22
C THR A 226 8.45 -8.66 -13.51
N ILE A 227 9.33 -7.80 -13.00
CA ILE A 227 8.94 -6.58 -12.28
C ILE A 227 8.21 -5.62 -13.24
N SER A 228 8.74 -5.41 -14.44
CA SER A 228 8.10 -4.57 -15.45
C SER A 228 6.76 -5.14 -15.90
N LEU A 229 6.64 -6.45 -16.09
CA LEU A 229 5.40 -7.12 -16.45
C LEU A 229 4.33 -6.91 -15.38
N ILE A 230 4.65 -7.15 -14.11
CA ILE A 230 3.71 -6.99 -13.00
C ILE A 230 3.33 -5.50 -12.82
N ALA A 231 4.28 -4.57 -12.96
CA ALA A 231 4.00 -3.13 -12.92
C ALA A 231 3.06 -2.70 -14.06
N ARG A 232 3.24 -3.24 -15.27
CA ARG A 232 2.32 -3.01 -16.40
C ARG A 232 0.94 -3.61 -16.14
N GLN A 233 0.87 -4.80 -15.58
CA GLN A 233 -0.41 -5.42 -15.18
C GLN A 233 -1.10 -4.62 -14.07
N TRP A 234 -0.35 -4.04 -13.13
CA TRP A 234 -0.89 -3.16 -12.10
C TRP A 234 -1.46 -1.87 -12.72
N GLN A 235 -0.73 -1.19 -13.61
CA GLN A 235 -1.20 -0.02 -14.36
C GLN A 235 -2.54 -0.28 -15.07
N HIS A 236 -2.66 -1.45 -15.71
CA HIS A 236 -3.84 -1.87 -16.47
C HIS A 236 -4.88 -2.64 -15.64
N SER A 237 -4.70 -2.79 -14.33
CA SER A 237 -5.67 -3.50 -13.49
C SER A 237 -7.04 -2.83 -13.56
N THR A 238 -8.12 -3.61 -13.62
CA THR A 238 -9.51 -3.10 -13.76
C THR A 238 -10.41 -3.47 -12.58
N SER A 239 -9.92 -4.25 -11.61
CA SER A 239 -10.66 -4.64 -10.41
C SER A 239 -9.82 -4.45 -9.15
N THR A 240 -10.40 -4.69 -7.99
CA THR A 240 -9.66 -4.74 -6.72
C THR A 240 -8.74 -5.96 -6.65
N ARG A 241 -9.13 -7.09 -7.26
CA ARG A 241 -8.35 -8.34 -7.17
C ARG A 241 -7.00 -8.24 -7.88
N ASP A 242 -7.00 -7.88 -9.16
CA ASP A 242 -5.77 -7.75 -9.94
C ASP A 242 -4.90 -6.60 -9.43
N ALA A 243 -5.49 -5.46 -9.07
CA ALA A 243 -4.76 -4.35 -8.45
C ALA A 243 -4.06 -4.77 -7.14
N SER A 244 -4.75 -5.48 -6.24
CA SER A 244 -4.19 -5.93 -4.98
C SER A 244 -3.10 -6.98 -5.16
N LEU A 245 -3.31 -8.00 -5.99
CA LEU A 245 -2.33 -9.07 -6.19
C LEU A 245 -1.06 -8.58 -6.88
N THR A 246 -1.20 -7.71 -7.88
CA THR A 246 -0.03 -7.11 -8.55
C THR A 246 0.72 -6.14 -7.64
N ALA A 247 0.02 -5.32 -6.85
CA ALA A 247 0.65 -4.45 -5.85
C ALA A 247 1.37 -5.24 -4.73
N ASP A 248 0.77 -6.35 -4.26
CA ASP A 248 1.39 -7.25 -3.28
C ASP A 248 2.68 -7.87 -3.81
N ALA A 249 2.66 -8.41 -5.04
CA ALA A 249 3.86 -8.99 -5.65
C ALA A 249 4.98 -7.95 -5.85
N LEU A 250 4.65 -6.72 -6.27
CA LEU A 250 5.63 -5.62 -6.36
C LEU A 250 6.18 -5.26 -4.99
N THR A 251 5.29 -5.16 -3.99
CA THR A 251 5.68 -4.87 -2.60
C THR A 251 6.65 -5.91 -2.06
N GLN A 252 6.35 -7.20 -2.21
CA GLN A 252 7.23 -8.28 -1.76
C GLN A 252 8.56 -8.31 -2.51
N SER A 253 8.54 -7.98 -3.81
CA SER A 253 9.76 -7.85 -4.61
C SER A 253 10.66 -6.70 -4.14
N ILE A 254 10.08 -5.63 -3.61
CA ILE A 254 10.83 -4.51 -3.05
C ILE A 254 11.34 -4.83 -1.63
N MET A 255 10.49 -5.47 -0.82
CA MET A 255 10.79 -5.77 0.59
C MET A 255 11.83 -6.89 0.77
N PHE A 256 11.95 -7.82 -0.18
CA PHE A 256 12.90 -8.92 -0.08
C PHE A 256 14.33 -8.39 0.20
N PRO A 257 15.07 -8.88 1.22
CA PRO A 257 14.86 -10.08 2.02
C PRO A 257 14.20 -9.86 3.41
N LEU A 258 13.48 -8.76 3.66
CA LEU A 258 12.84 -8.47 4.96
C LEU A 258 11.70 -9.43 5.33
N VAL A 259 11.54 -10.54 4.62
CA VAL A 259 10.54 -11.57 4.92
C VAL A 259 11.07 -12.42 6.08
N PRO A 260 10.45 -12.40 7.27
CA PRO A 260 11.02 -13.04 8.48
C PRO A 260 11.20 -14.56 8.37
N SER A 261 10.59 -15.20 7.36
CA SER A 261 10.66 -16.65 7.15
C SER A 261 11.95 -17.13 6.46
N LEU A 262 12.80 -16.22 5.99
CA LEU A 262 14.07 -16.57 5.38
C LEU A 262 15.11 -16.84 6.46
N SER A 263 15.82 -17.96 6.39
CA SER A 263 16.96 -18.15 7.28
C SER A 263 18.05 -17.11 6.94
N GLU A 264 18.81 -16.65 7.95
CA GLU A 264 19.98 -15.78 7.71
C GLU A 264 20.93 -16.39 6.67
N GLU A 265 21.02 -17.72 6.61
CA GLU A 265 21.80 -18.46 5.62
C GLU A 265 21.25 -18.27 4.19
N GLN A 266 19.93 -18.33 4.00
CA GLN A 266 19.30 -18.04 2.70
C GLN A 266 19.47 -16.57 2.31
N MET A 267 19.36 -15.66 3.27
CA MET A 267 19.61 -14.23 3.03
C MET A 267 21.08 -13.96 2.68
N ALA A 268 22.03 -14.66 3.31
CA ALA A 268 23.46 -14.53 3.02
C ALA A 268 23.85 -15.16 1.67
N ALA A 269 23.13 -16.20 1.24
CA ALA A 269 23.35 -16.87 -0.04
C ALA A 269 22.86 -16.04 -1.24
N HIS A 270 21.97 -15.08 -1.04
CA HIS A 270 21.40 -14.26 -2.10
C HIS A 270 21.81 -12.80 -1.94
N SER A 271 22.24 -12.15 -3.03
CA SER A 271 22.55 -10.72 -2.98
C SER A 271 21.33 -9.92 -2.53
N PRO A 272 21.51 -8.84 -1.73
CA PRO A 272 20.40 -7.98 -1.33
C PRO A 272 19.64 -7.50 -2.57
N SER A 273 18.32 -7.30 -2.43
CA SER A 273 17.50 -6.80 -3.54
C SER A 273 18.16 -5.57 -4.15
N PRO A 274 18.33 -5.51 -5.48
CA PRO A 274 18.83 -4.34 -6.16
C PRO A 274 17.72 -3.28 -6.18
N LYS A 275 17.35 -2.75 -5.00
CA LYS A 275 16.18 -1.87 -4.77
C LYS A 275 16.08 -0.75 -5.81
N ARG A 276 17.22 -0.15 -6.17
CA ARG A 276 17.34 0.84 -7.23
C ARG A 276 16.90 0.29 -8.60
N GLN A 277 17.44 -0.85 -9.02
CA GLN A 277 17.07 -1.49 -10.29
C GLN A 277 15.60 -1.95 -10.29
N THR A 278 15.10 -2.44 -9.16
CA THR A 278 13.68 -2.78 -9.01
C THR A 278 12.80 -1.55 -9.24
N LEU A 279 13.15 -0.40 -8.64
CA LEU A 279 12.43 0.84 -8.90
C LEU A 279 12.55 1.31 -10.35
N GLU A 280 13.76 1.32 -10.92
CA GLU A 280 14.00 1.70 -12.32
C GLU A 280 13.15 0.83 -13.28
N ARG A 281 13.02 -0.47 -13.00
CA ARG A 281 12.15 -1.38 -13.75
C ARG A 281 10.66 -1.08 -13.59
N ILE A 282 10.21 -0.72 -12.38
CA ILE A 282 8.84 -0.27 -12.16
C ILE A 282 8.59 1.02 -12.96
N LEU A 283 9.44 2.03 -12.81
CA LEU A 283 9.31 3.32 -13.48
C LEU A 283 9.39 3.22 -15.00
N SER A 284 10.16 2.26 -15.54
CA SER A 284 10.26 2.03 -17.00
C SER A 284 8.92 1.81 -17.69
N VAL A 285 7.92 1.29 -16.97
CA VAL A 285 6.57 1.04 -17.48
C VAL A 285 5.74 2.33 -17.60
N PHE A 286 6.05 3.32 -16.77
CA PHE A 286 5.32 4.58 -16.69
C PHE A 286 5.95 5.68 -17.55
N GLN A 287 7.02 5.37 -18.28
CA GLN A 287 7.71 6.32 -19.13
C GLN A 287 6.81 6.82 -20.28
N PRO A 288 6.85 8.12 -20.61
CA PRO A 288 6.05 8.64 -21.71
C PRO A 288 6.59 8.17 -23.06
N ALA A 289 5.72 8.13 -24.08
CA ALA A 289 6.10 7.75 -25.43
C ALA A 289 7.14 8.69 -26.08
N SER A 290 7.32 9.90 -25.54
CA SER A 290 8.31 10.88 -26.00
C SER A 290 9.76 10.56 -25.63
N GLY A 291 9.99 9.58 -24.74
CA GLY A 291 11.33 9.22 -24.24
C GLY A 291 11.36 9.13 -22.72
N PRO A 292 12.50 8.73 -22.13
CA PRO A 292 12.64 8.61 -20.69
C PRO A 292 12.56 9.98 -20.00
N ASP A 293 11.62 10.11 -19.08
CA ASP A 293 11.41 11.25 -18.19
C ASP A 293 10.90 10.73 -16.84
N ASP A 294 11.80 10.68 -15.86
CA ASP A 294 11.51 10.10 -14.55
C ASP A 294 10.46 10.90 -13.77
N GLU A 295 10.35 12.21 -14.02
CA GLU A 295 9.35 13.06 -13.34
C GLU A 295 7.94 12.71 -13.83
N ILE A 296 7.77 12.63 -15.15
CA ILE A 296 6.50 12.19 -15.76
C ILE A 296 6.18 10.75 -15.36
N ALA A 297 7.18 9.86 -15.34
CA ALA A 297 6.97 8.46 -14.93
C ALA A 297 6.54 8.33 -13.47
N CYS A 298 7.15 9.09 -12.56
CA CYS A 298 6.75 9.10 -11.15
C CYS A 298 5.34 9.67 -10.97
N ALA A 299 4.98 10.75 -11.68
CA ALA A 299 3.63 11.30 -11.64
C ALA A 299 2.59 10.29 -12.15
N ALA A 300 2.85 9.63 -13.29
CA ALA A 300 1.97 8.61 -13.85
C ALA A 300 1.81 7.40 -12.91
N LEU A 301 2.87 6.99 -12.20
CA LEU A 301 2.80 5.96 -11.16
C LEU A 301 1.88 6.37 -10.00
N LEU A 302 1.96 7.63 -9.56
CA LEU A 302 1.12 8.16 -8.49
C LEU A 302 -0.35 8.31 -8.93
N ASP A 303 -0.61 8.69 -10.18
CA ASP A 303 -1.96 8.70 -10.76
C ASP A 303 -2.58 7.30 -10.78
N VAL A 304 -1.79 6.28 -11.11
CA VAL A 304 -2.22 4.88 -11.04
C VAL A 304 -2.48 4.45 -9.59
N ALA A 305 -1.64 4.88 -8.65
CA ALA A 305 -1.88 4.64 -7.22
C ALA A 305 -3.21 5.26 -6.75
N VAL A 306 -3.48 6.52 -7.12
CA VAL A 306 -4.75 7.21 -6.85
C VAL A 306 -5.93 6.43 -7.43
N LYS A 307 -5.83 6.01 -8.70
CA LYS A 307 -6.87 5.23 -9.38
C LYS A 307 -7.18 3.93 -8.64
N HIS A 308 -6.17 3.26 -8.08
CA HIS A 308 -6.39 2.01 -7.34
C HIS A 308 -6.83 2.23 -5.90
N MET A 309 -6.34 3.28 -5.24
CA MET A 309 -6.80 3.69 -3.91
C MET A 309 -8.29 4.02 -3.96
N THR A 310 -8.75 4.78 -4.95
CA THR A 310 -10.17 5.18 -5.06
C THR A 310 -11.13 4.04 -5.44
N ARG A 311 -10.65 2.83 -5.75
CA ARG A 311 -11.54 1.69 -6.00
C ARG A 311 -12.18 1.22 -4.70
N ASP A 312 -13.44 0.78 -4.81
CA ASP A 312 -14.20 0.20 -3.70
C ASP A 312 -13.51 -1.08 -3.20
N ALA A 313 -12.55 -0.90 -2.30
CA ALA A 313 -12.02 -1.95 -1.45
C ALA A 313 -12.86 -1.96 -0.16
N PRO A 314 -13.28 -3.14 0.33
CA PRO A 314 -13.84 -3.26 1.66
C PRO A 314 -12.88 -2.58 2.65
N ALA A 315 -13.39 -1.72 3.50
CA ALA A 315 -12.54 -0.90 4.36
C ALA A 315 -11.67 -1.75 5.31
N ASN A 316 -12.11 -2.98 5.61
CA ASN A 316 -11.38 -3.98 6.41
C ASN A 316 -10.36 -4.82 5.60
N SER A 317 -10.13 -4.50 4.33
CA SER A 317 -9.17 -5.23 3.50
C SER A 317 -7.79 -4.58 3.53
N ARG A 318 -6.74 -5.40 3.37
CA ARG A 318 -5.36 -4.93 3.26
C ARG A 318 -5.19 -4.10 1.98
N HIS A 319 -4.71 -2.87 2.12
CA HIS A 319 -4.53 -1.95 0.99
C HIS A 319 -3.10 -2.01 0.44
N PHE A 320 -2.83 -3.01 -0.40
CA PHE A 320 -1.50 -3.25 -0.98
C PHE A 320 -0.95 -2.08 -1.82
N THR A 321 -1.81 -1.19 -2.34
CA THR A 321 -1.35 0.02 -3.02
C THR A 321 -0.64 0.99 -2.07
N PHE A 322 -1.13 1.18 -0.84
CA PHE A 322 -0.44 2.03 0.14
C PHE A 322 0.89 1.44 0.56
N GLU A 323 0.92 0.13 0.81
CA GLU A 323 2.15 -0.57 1.12
C GLU A 323 3.17 -0.41 0.00
N LEU A 324 2.75 -0.60 -1.26
CA LEU A 324 3.63 -0.39 -2.40
C LEU A 324 4.25 1.01 -2.39
N ILE A 325 3.46 2.08 -2.24
CA ILE A 325 4.01 3.45 -2.21
C ILE A 325 4.93 3.67 -1.00
N LEU A 326 4.59 3.13 0.17
CA LEU A 326 5.43 3.18 1.37
C LEU A 326 6.78 2.49 1.12
N PHE A 327 6.80 1.32 0.49
CA PHE A 327 8.02 0.57 0.22
C PHE A 327 8.84 1.14 -0.94
N LEU A 328 8.20 1.81 -1.90
CA LEU A 328 8.90 2.63 -2.88
C LEU A 328 9.63 3.77 -2.15
N HIS A 329 8.98 4.48 -1.24
CA HIS A 329 9.63 5.49 -0.39
C HIS A 329 10.81 4.91 0.41
N TYR A 330 10.66 3.78 1.09
CA TYR A 330 11.80 3.17 1.78
C TYR A 330 12.96 2.81 0.84
N SER A 331 12.64 2.37 -0.37
CA SER A 331 13.65 1.99 -1.35
C SER A 331 14.42 3.19 -1.88
N THR A 332 13.75 4.32 -2.10
CA THR A 332 14.41 5.56 -2.52
C THR A 332 15.31 6.14 -1.44
N VAL A 333 14.87 6.10 -0.17
CA VAL A 333 15.68 6.57 0.97
C VAL A 333 16.96 5.73 1.11
N MET A 334 16.88 4.42 0.88
CA MET A 334 18.03 3.52 0.97
C MET A 334 18.92 3.53 -0.28
N ALA A 335 18.41 3.94 -1.44
CA ALA A 335 19.11 3.97 -2.70
C ALA A 335 19.75 5.35 -2.94
N THR A 336 20.93 5.57 -2.37
CA THR A 336 21.74 6.78 -2.61
C THR A 336 22.11 6.94 -4.10
N PRO A 337 22.32 8.17 -4.62
CA PRO A 337 21.62 9.43 -4.39
C PRO A 337 20.71 9.85 -5.57
N SER A 338 20.36 8.94 -6.50
CA SER A 338 19.75 9.32 -7.80
C SER A 338 18.23 9.18 -7.88
N ILE A 339 17.49 9.25 -6.77
CA ILE A 339 16.02 9.12 -6.78
C ILE A 339 15.34 10.23 -5.97
N ASP A 340 15.83 11.46 -6.13
CA ASP A 340 15.11 12.64 -5.64
C ASP A 340 13.83 12.88 -6.46
N THR A 341 13.79 12.42 -7.72
CA THR A 341 12.64 12.60 -8.62
C THR A 341 11.34 12.01 -8.08
N PHE A 342 11.39 10.82 -7.46
CA PHE A 342 10.19 10.21 -6.87
C PHE A 342 9.66 11.04 -5.69
N HIS A 343 10.54 11.51 -4.81
CA HIS A 343 10.15 12.36 -3.69
C HIS A 343 9.66 13.73 -4.15
N ALA A 344 10.27 14.31 -5.18
CA ALA A 344 9.80 15.55 -5.80
C ALA A 344 8.39 15.37 -6.39
N ALA A 345 8.14 14.29 -7.14
CA ALA A 345 6.82 13.97 -7.67
C ALA A 345 5.81 13.73 -6.54
N LEU A 346 6.11 12.87 -5.57
CA LEU A 346 5.24 12.56 -4.43
C LEU A 346 4.88 13.82 -3.64
N ARG A 347 5.86 14.67 -3.38
CA ARG A 347 5.68 15.94 -2.68
C ARG A 347 4.69 16.85 -3.37
N THR A 348 4.75 16.94 -4.69
CA THR A 348 3.94 17.86 -5.50
C THR A 348 2.59 17.28 -5.96
N HIS A 349 2.35 15.99 -5.72
CA HIS A 349 1.16 15.28 -6.24
C HIS A 349 -0.12 15.51 -5.41
N SER A 350 -0.76 16.66 -5.61
CA SER A 350 -2.00 17.08 -4.90
C SER A 350 -3.11 16.01 -4.87
N THR A 351 -3.41 15.35 -5.99
CA THR A 351 -4.52 14.36 -6.04
C THR A 351 -4.22 13.09 -5.23
N PHE A 352 -2.93 12.74 -5.10
CA PHE A 352 -2.50 11.64 -4.25
C PHE A 352 -2.77 11.96 -2.78
N TRP A 353 -2.30 13.12 -2.32
CA TRP A 353 -2.50 13.55 -0.94
C TRP A 353 -3.97 13.74 -0.57
N ARG A 354 -4.80 14.29 -1.47
CA ARG A 354 -6.25 14.37 -1.24
C ARG A 354 -6.85 12.98 -1.01
N THR A 355 -6.56 12.05 -1.91
CA THR A 355 -7.07 10.69 -1.81
C THR A 355 -6.55 10.00 -0.54
N PHE A 356 -5.28 10.21 -0.20
CA PHE A 356 -4.67 9.71 1.03
C PHE A 356 -5.43 10.22 2.27
N PHE A 357 -5.71 11.53 2.37
CA PHE A 357 -6.41 12.10 3.52
C PHE A 357 -7.89 11.74 3.57
N ASP A 358 -8.55 11.54 2.43
CA ASP A 358 -9.90 10.97 2.38
C ASP A 358 -9.92 9.55 2.96
N PHE A 359 -8.91 8.72 2.64
CA PHE A 359 -8.76 7.39 3.23
C PHE A 359 -8.45 7.43 4.72
N TYR A 360 -7.55 8.31 5.14
CA TYR A 360 -7.20 8.52 6.54
C TYR A 360 -8.41 8.94 7.37
N THR A 361 -9.24 9.84 6.83
CA THR A 361 -10.52 10.25 7.43
C THR A 361 -11.45 9.05 7.60
N LYS A 362 -11.71 8.30 6.51
CA LYS A 362 -12.59 7.12 6.54
C LYS A 362 -12.09 6.04 7.50
N ALA A 363 -10.79 5.78 7.53
CA ALA A 363 -10.19 4.78 8.40
C ALA A 363 -10.32 5.17 9.88
N GLY A 364 -10.18 6.45 10.20
CA GLY A 364 -10.44 6.98 11.54
C GLY A 364 -11.91 6.89 11.94
N GLU A 365 -12.83 7.28 11.05
CA GLU A 365 -14.28 7.23 11.31
C GLU A 365 -14.83 5.81 11.45
N GLN A 366 -14.24 4.85 10.73
CA GLN A 366 -14.62 3.44 10.75
C GLN A 366 -13.76 2.59 11.70
N GLU A 367 -12.85 3.22 12.46
CA GLU A 367 -12.02 2.57 13.48
C GLU A 367 -11.20 1.37 12.95
N ILE A 368 -10.61 1.54 11.76
CA ILE A 368 -9.89 0.48 11.05
C ILE A 368 -8.41 0.48 11.46
N VAL A 369 -8.10 -0.25 12.53
CA VAL A 369 -6.77 -0.28 13.18
C VAL A 369 -5.63 -0.45 12.16
N PHE A 370 -5.65 -1.55 11.40
CA PHE A 370 -4.55 -1.89 10.49
C PHE A 370 -4.29 -0.82 9.42
N LEU A 371 -5.36 -0.27 8.82
CA LEU A 371 -5.23 0.77 7.81
C LEU A 371 -4.69 2.06 8.43
N MET A 372 -5.15 2.43 9.63
CA MET A 372 -4.66 3.60 10.34
C MET A 372 -3.17 3.47 10.73
N GLU A 373 -2.72 2.30 11.16
CA GLU A 373 -1.30 2.05 11.46
C GLU A 373 -0.43 2.29 10.23
N LEU A 374 -0.85 1.74 9.07
CA LEU A 374 -0.15 1.89 7.80
C LEU A 374 -0.09 3.36 7.35
N LEU A 375 -1.20 4.09 7.44
CA LEU A 375 -1.25 5.48 7.02
C LEU A 375 -0.42 6.40 7.95
N GLN A 376 -0.39 6.12 9.25
CA GLN A 376 0.46 6.86 10.19
C GLN A 376 1.94 6.56 10.00
N GLU A 377 2.26 5.29 9.71
CA GLU A 377 3.60 4.91 9.29
C GLU A 377 4.01 5.74 8.07
N PHE A 378 3.14 5.83 7.06
CA PHE A 378 3.42 6.64 5.87
C PHE A 378 3.70 8.11 6.18
N LEU A 379 2.83 8.77 6.97
CA LEU A 379 3.03 10.19 7.34
C LEU A 379 4.31 10.40 8.16
N TRP A 380 4.61 9.48 9.08
CA TRP A 380 5.81 9.54 9.90
C TRP A 380 7.08 9.46 9.05
N ASN A 381 7.16 8.48 8.14
CA ASN A 381 8.34 8.28 7.30
C ASN A 381 8.56 9.46 6.35
N ILE A 382 7.50 9.96 5.72
CA ILE A 382 7.59 11.15 4.86
C ILE A 382 8.03 12.38 5.66
N SER A 383 7.44 12.63 6.84
CA SER A 383 7.82 13.78 7.68
C SER A 383 9.25 13.68 8.19
N SER A 384 9.70 12.47 8.52
CA SER A 384 11.07 12.20 8.96
C SER A 384 12.07 12.47 7.84
N HIS A 385 11.78 11.98 6.63
CA HIS A 385 12.66 12.17 5.47
C HIS A 385 12.92 13.65 5.15
N PHE A 386 11.88 14.48 5.21
CA PHE A 386 12.01 15.91 4.92
C PHE A 386 12.37 16.76 6.15
N GLY A 387 12.19 16.25 7.37
CA GLY A 387 12.34 17.02 8.60
C GLY A 387 13.70 16.95 9.28
N PHE A 388 14.51 15.91 9.03
CA PHE A 388 15.80 15.75 9.71
C PHE A 388 16.98 16.40 8.99
N GLU A 389 16.84 16.75 7.71
CA GLU A 389 17.90 17.42 6.94
C GLU A 389 17.59 18.92 6.81
N GLU A 390 18.43 19.79 7.37
CA GLU A 390 18.26 21.25 7.29
C GLU A 390 18.11 21.74 5.84
N THR A 391 18.81 21.08 4.90
CA THR A 391 18.77 21.37 3.46
C THR A 391 17.41 21.15 2.82
N LYS A 392 16.52 20.35 3.44
CA LYS A 392 15.19 20.00 2.90
C LYS A 392 14.05 20.86 3.46
N THR A 393 14.34 21.90 4.22
CA THR A 393 13.32 22.79 4.82
C THR A 393 12.37 23.39 3.77
N ALA A 394 12.88 23.79 2.60
CA ALA A 394 12.05 24.31 1.51
C ALA A 394 11.13 23.23 0.91
N GLU A 395 11.64 22.00 0.79
CA GLU A 395 10.86 20.87 0.28
C GLU A 395 9.75 20.48 1.25
N LEU A 396 10.07 20.39 2.54
CA LEU A 396 9.08 20.18 3.59
C LEU A 396 7.99 21.24 3.54
N ARG A 397 8.33 22.52 3.34
CA ARG A 397 7.33 23.59 3.25
C ARG A 397 6.37 23.39 2.07
N GLU A 398 6.88 23.05 0.90
CA GLU A 398 6.05 22.77 -0.28
C GLU A 398 5.12 21.57 -0.05
N LEU A 399 5.63 20.50 0.57
CA LEU A 399 4.82 19.35 1.00
C LEU A 399 3.68 19.79 1.93
N LEU A 400 3.99 20.62 2.92
CA LEU A 400 3.02 21.08 3.91
C LEU A 400 1.95 21.99 3.29
N HIS A 401 2.29 22.82 2.31
CA HIS A 401 1.26 23.55 1.55
C HIS A 401 0.25 22.60 0.92
N ILE A 402 0.72 21.52 0.30
CA ILE A 402 -0.16 20.53 -0.32
C ILE A 402 -0.97 19.79 0.75
N TRP A 403 -0.35 19.35 1.85
CA TRP A 403 -1.08 18.69 2.93
C TRP A 403 -2.21 19.53 3.50
N VAL A 404 -1.95 20.82 3.74
CA VAL A 404 -2.94 21.75 4.26
C VAL A 404 -4.10 21.92 3.28
N ARG A 405 -3.81 22.12 1.99
CA ARG A 405 -4.83 22.27 0.92
C ARG A 405 -5.67 21.02 0.72
N GLU A 406 -5.06 19.86 0.84
CA GLU A 406 -5.67 18.57 0.52
C GLU A 406 -6.34 17.88 1.70
N GLY A 407 -6.49 18.57 2.84
CA GLY A 407 -7.36 18.12 3.93
C GLY A 407 -6.65 17.34 5.05
N TYR A 408 -5.32 17.50 5.21
CA TYR A 408 -4.56 16.86 6.30
C TYR A 408 -5.23 17.05 7.67
N PHE A 409 -5.58 18.28 8.00
CA PHE A 409 -6.07 18.59 9.33
C PHE A 409 -7.50 18.08 9.58
N GLU A 410 -8.34 18.00 8.55
CA GLU A 410 -9.65 17.35 8.60
C GLU A 410 -9.48 15.86 8.90
N ALA A 411 -8.54 15.21 8.22
CA ALA A 411 -8.24 13.79 8.42
C ALA A 411 -7.71 13.50 9.83
N VAL A 412 -6.80 14.34 10.34
CA VAL A 412 -6.33 14.27 11.74
C VAL A 412 -7.47 14.47 12.72
N GLU A 413 -8.33 15.46 12.50
CA GLU A 413 -9.46 15.77 13.40
C GLU A 413 -10.47 14.60 13.46
N ALA A 414 -10.66 13.88 12.35
CA ALA A 414 -11.49 12.68 12.28
C ALA A 414 -10.86 11.45 12.96
N SER A 415 -9.53 11.29 12.90
CA SER A 415 -8.86 10.09 13.40
C SER A 415 -8.24 10.20 14.80
N MET A 416 -8.09 11.41 15.35
CA MET A 416 -7.23 11.64 16.53
C MET A 416 -7.67 10.83 17.75
N ALA A 417 -8.97 10.76 18.05
CA ALA A 417 -9.46 10.01 19.19
C ALA A 417 -9.06 8.52 19.09
N PHE A 418 -9.35 7.90 17.94
CA PHE A 418 -8.98 6.51 17.65
C PHE A 418 -7.46 6.28 17.68
N THR A 419 -6.69 7.21 17.11
CA THR A 419 -5.22 7.18 17.11
C THR A 419 -4.66 7.13 18.52
N LEU A 420 -5.22 7.91 19.43
CA LEU A 420 -4.76 8.02 20.81
C LEU A 420 -5.14 6.80 21.66
N THR A 421 -6.22 6.08 21.32
CA THR A 421 -6.71 4.96 22.13
C THR A 421 -6.27 3.61 21.61
N GLU A 422 -6.31 3.39 20.29
CA GLU A 422 -6.14 2.06 19.70
C GLU A 422 -4.74 1.82 19.12
N LEU A 423 -3.98 2.87 18.79
CA LEU A 423 -2.69 2.72 18.11
C LEU A 423 -1.52 2.87 19.09
N ALA A 424 -0.80 1.78 19.33
CA ALA A 424 0.23 1.70 20.37
C ALA A 424 1.36 2.73 20.20
N ASP A 425 1.72 3.06 18.96
CA ASP A 425 2.78 4.01 18.60
C ASP A 425 2.23 5.26 17.89
N GLY A 426 0.90 5.38 17.76
CA GLY A 426 0.25 6.51 17.10
C GLY A 426 0.66 7.87 17.68
N PRO A 427 0.72 8.03 19.02
CA PRO A 427 1.18 9.28 19.61
C PRO A 427 2.62 9.68 19.24
N LEU A 428 3.53 8.71 19.15
CA LEU A 428 4.92 8.97 18.77
C LEU A 428 5.03 9.41 17.31
N LYS A 429 4.34 8.71 16.41
CA LYS A 429 4.34 9.03 14.98
C LYS A 429 3.79 10.43 14.73
N TYR A 430 2.68 10.78 15.39
CA TYR A 430 2.09 12.11 15.28
C TYR A 430 2.97 13.21 15.89
N HIS A 431 3.72 12.92 16.96
CA HIS A 431 4.68 13.85 17.56
C HIS A 431 5.74 14.28 16.53
N ILE A 432 6.30 13.32 15.79
CA ILE A 432 7.31 13.62 14.75
C ILE A 432 6.71 14.48 13.65
N VAL A 433 5.49 14.17 13.19
CA VAL A 433 4.79 14.98 12.18
C VAL A 433 4.58 16.42 12.66
N LEU A 434 4.09 16.62 13.90
CA LEU A 434 3.91 17.94 14.47
C LEU A 434 5.23 18.71 14.63
N LYS A 435 6.28 18.03 15.08
CA LYS A 435 7.60 18.63 15.20
C LYS A 435 8.10 19.14 13.85
N SER A 436 8.02 18.32 12.79
CA SER A 436 8.38 18.73 11.43
C SER A 436 7.57 19.95 10.97
N MET A 437 6.26 20.01 11.27
CA MET A 437 5.43 21.18 10.96
C MET A 437 5.89 22.43 11.71
N ILE A 438 6.15 22.33 13.02
CA ILE A 438 6.61 23.45 13.85
C ILE A 438 7.94 23.99 13.33
N ASP A 439 8.89 23.10 13.05
CA ASP A 439 10.21 23.47 12.53
C ASP A 439 10.05 24.23 11.20
N ALA A 440 9.22 23.71 10.27
CA ALA A 440 8.96 24.35 8.99
C ALA A 440 8.29 25.74 9.10
N VAL A 441 7.28 25.89 9.97
CA VAL A 441 6.57 27.18 10.14
C VAL A 441 7.31 28.19 11.01
N SER A 442 8.28 27.74 11.80
CA SER A 442 9.13 28.63 12.61
C SER A 442 10.13 29.40 11.77
N SER A 443 10.42 28.92 10.55
CA SER A 443 11.33 29.60 9.63
C SER A 443 10.80 30.98 9.22
N PRO A 444 11.61 32.06 9.25
CA PRO A 444 11.14 33.42 8.96
C PRO A 444 10.42 33.58 7.61
N ASP A 445 10.88 32.86 6.61
CA ASP A 445 10.39 32.84 5.22
C ASP A 445 9.11 32.00 5.00
N ALA A 446 8.61 31.28 6.02
CA ALA A 446 7.36 30.50 5.94
C ALA A 446 6.07 31.32 6.20
N ALA A 447 6.06 32.60 5.81
CA ALA A 447 4.95 33.52 6.12
C ALA A 447 3.65 33.14 5.40
N ASP A 448 3.76 32.67 4.17
CA ASP A 448 2.67 32.14 3.35
C ASP A 448 2.10 30.84 3.93
N LEU A 449 2.95 29.87 4.31
CA LEU A 449 2.52 28.62 4.95
C LEU A 449 1.82 28.91 6.28
N ARG A 450 2.36 29.81 7.11
CA ARG A 450 1.71 30.25 8.35
C ARG A 450 0.32 30.83 8.09
N ALA A 451 0.19 31.72 7.10
CA ALA A 451 -1.09 32.33 6.74
C ALA A 451 -2.11 31.29 6.26
N GLU A 452 -1.66 30.31 5.47
CA GLU A 452 -2.49 29.21 4.99
C GLU A 452 -2.94 28.29 6.15
N MET A 453 -2.02 27.82 6.98
CA MET A 453 -2.33 27.04 8.18
C MET A 453 -3.23 27.79 9.18
N ALA A 454 -3.09 29.11 9.30
CA ALA A 454 -3.93 29.93 10.18
C ALA A 454 -5.42 29.79 9.87
N THR A 455 -5.79 29.52 8.61
CA THR A 455 -7.19 29.31 8.20
C THR A 455 -7.79 28.03 8.81
N HIS A 456 -6.95 27.05 9.14
CA HIS A 456 -7.34 25.77 9.73
C HIS A 456 -7.36 25.78 11.26
N PHE A 457 -6.76 26.78 11.90
CA PHE A 457 -6.75 26.90 13.35
C PHE A 457 -7.92 27.75 13.88
N PRO A 458 -8.45 27.44 15.07
CA PRO A 458 -8.06 26.38 16.00
C PRO A 458 -8.64 24.99 15.65
N ARG A 459 -8.01 23.96 16.21
CA ARG A 459 -8.43 22.54 16.12
C ARG A 459 -8.93 22.03 17.47
N ALA A 460 -10.05 22.58 17.93
CA ALA A 460 -10.58 22.35 19.27
C ALA A 460 -10.88 20.87 19.57
N ARG A 461 -11.38 20.08 18.60
CA ARG A 461 -11.63 18.64 18.80
C ARG A 461 -10.34 17.86 18.99
N THR A 462 -9.36 18.10 18.13
CA THR A 462 -8.04 17.47 18.19
C THR A 462 -7.37 17.72 19.54
N ILE A 463 -7.32 18.99 19.98
CA ILE A 463 -6.77 19.37 21.29
C ILE A 463 -7.56 18.72 22.43
N ALA A 464 -8.90 18.76 22.38
CA ALA A 464 -9.74 18.15 23.41
C ALA A 464 -9.46 16.65 23.54
N ALA A 465 -9.37 15.91 22.44
CA ALA A 465 -9.08 14.47 22.44
C ALA A 465 -7.72 14.16 23.11
N MET A 466 -6.68 14.95 22.80
CA MET A 466 -5.36 14.79 23.42
C MET A 466 -5.39 15.12 24.92
N CYS A 467 -6.09 16.19 25.32
CA CYS A 467 -6.21 16.57 26.73
C CYS A 467 -7.01 15.53 27.54
N GLU A 468 -8.11 15.02 27.00
CA GLU A 468 -8.94 13.98 27.61
C GLU A 468 -8.12 12.70 27.81
N LYS A 469 -7.42 12.24 26.76
CA LYS A 469 -6.52 11.08 26.86
C LYS A 469 -5.41 11.27 27.90
N ALA A 470 -4.77 12.44 27.92
CA ALA A 470 -3.73 12.74 28.90
C ALA A 470 -4.27 12.73 30.34
N ALA A 471 -5.49 13.25 30.55
CA ALA A 471 -6.14 13.22 31.86
C ALA A 471 -6.49 11.79 32.30
N ASP A 472 -7.01 10.97 31.38
CA ASP A 472 -7.32 9.56 31.63
C ASP A 472 -6.08 8.75 32.00
N ASP A 473 -4.97 8.98 31.32
CA ASP A 473 -3.70 8.33 31.59
C ASP A 473 -3.13 8.68 32.97
N VAL A 474 -3.28 9.94 33.41
CA VAL A 474 -2.92 10.36 34.77
C VAL A 474 -3.84 9.71 35.81
N ASN A 475 -5.15 9.65 35.56
CA ASN A 475 -6.12 8.99 36.44
C ASN A 475 -5.79 7.50 36.64
N LYS A 476 -5.37 6.80 35.57
CA LYS A 476 -4.99 5.38 35.64
C LYS A 476 -3.73 5.13 36.47
N ARG A 477 -2.79 6.08 36.50
CA ARG A 477 -1.53 5.97 37.26
C ARG A 477 -1.68 6.23 38.75
N ASP A 478 -2.60 7.12 39.12
CA ASP A 478 -2.77 7.57 40.51
C ASP A 478 -4.26 7.59 40.90
N PRO A 479 -4.87 6.39 41.05
CA PRO A 479 -6.29 6.28 41.35
C PRO A 479 -6.66 6.84 42.74
N GLU A 480 -5.69 6.94 43.65
CA GLU A 480 -5.90 7.44 45.03
C GLU A 480 -6.06 8.97 45.11
N HIS A 481 -5.70 9.69 44.05
CA HIS A 481 -5.82 11.14 43.98
C HIS A 481 -6.60 11.57 42.72
N PRO A 482 -7.95 11.44 42.73
CA PRO A 482 -8.82 11.62 41.57
C PRO A 482 -8.94 13.07 41.05
N THR A 483 -8.00 13.95 41.37
CA THR A 483 -7.88 15.26 40.71
C THR A 483 -6.76 15.22 39.67
N ALA A 484 -6.81 14.26 38.73
CA ALA A 484 -5.87 14.22 37.60
C ALA A 484 -5.82 15.55 36.85
N GLU A 485 -6.93 16.29 36.78
CA GLU A 485 -6.95 17.65 36.25
C GLU A 485 -5.98 18.59 36.98
N LYS A 486 -5.99 18.62 38.33
CA LYS A 486 -5.06 19.43 39.13
C LYS A 486 -3.62 18.91 39.02
N LYS A 487 -3.42 17.61 38.79
CA LYS A 487 -2.09 17.03 38.59
C LYS A 487 -1.52 17.34 37.22
N VAL A 488 -2.28 17.21 36.13
CA VAL A 488 -1.88 17.66 34.79
C VAL A 488 -1.52 19.16 34.83
N LEU A 489 -2.34 19.96 35.51
CA LEU A 489 -2.05 21.39 35.79
C LEU A 489 -0.74 21.59 36.57
N ASN A 490 -0.50 20.85 37.66
CA ASN A 490 0.73 20.98 38.46
C ASN A 490 1.97 20.35 37.79
N TRP A 491 1.79 19.41 36.86
CA TRP A 491 2.85 18.73 36.13
C TRP A 491 3.37 19.56 34.96
N LEU A 492 2.71 20.66 34.60
CA LEU A 492 3.16 21.67 33.63
C LEU A 492 4.65 22.04 33.75
N MET A 493 5.25 21.90 34.93
CA MET A 493 6.60 22.35 35.25
C MET A 493 7.72 21.31 35.17
N LYS A 494 7.44 20.02 34.96
CA LYS A 494 8.53 19.02 34.86
C LYS A 494 8.83 18.67 33.40
N PRO A 495 10.11 18.74 32.95
CA PRO A 495 10.53 18.29 31.64
C PRO A 495 10.18 16.81 31.44
N TYR A 496 10.07 16.46 30.17
CA TYR A 496 9.76 15.16 29.60
C TYR A 496 10.38 13.97 30.36
N ASP A 497 9.54 13.06 30.88
CA ASP A 497 9.92 11.67 31.14
C ASP A 497 9.61 10.88 29.86
N ASN A 498 10.55 10.03 29.41
CA ASN A 498 10.47 9.23 28.18
C ASN A 498 9.38 8.13 28.20
N ASP A 499 8.36 8.25 29.06
CA ASP A 499 7.27 7.29 29.11
C ASP A 499 6.20 7.57 28.04
N LYS A 500 5.42 6.53 27.67
CA LYS A 500 4.36 6.62 26.65
C LYS A 500 3.30 7.69 26.96
N HIS A 501 3.18 8.13 28.21
CA HIS A 501 2.16 9.10 28.63
C HIS A 501 2.67 10.54 28.51
N GLY A 502 3.99 10.75 28.63
CA GLY A 502 4.67 11.98 28.26
C GLY A 502 4.45 12.35 26.80
N LEU A 503 4.31 11.35 25.92
CA LEU A 503 4.03 11.56 24.49
C LEU A 503 2.69 12.27 24.28
N VAL A 504 1.56 11.76 24.81
CA VAL A 504 0.25 12.40 24.60
C VAL A 504 0.23 13.84 25.13
N ARG A 505 0.93 14.08 26.24
CA ARG A 505 1.10 15.44 26.77
C ARG A 505 1.87 16.33 25.80
N SER A 506 2.99 15.83 25.25
CA SER A 506 3.76 16.58 24.26
C SER A 506 2.95 16.92 23.01
N LEU A 507 2.01 16.06 22.62
CA LEU A 507 1.17 16.29 21.44
C LEU A 507 0.29 17.52 21.54
N TRP A 508 -0.47 17.67 22.63
CA TRP A 508 -1.33 18.85 22.75
C TRP A 508 -0.52 20.13 22.94
N GLN A 509 0.66 20.05 23.57
CA GLN A 509 1.60 21.17 23.70
C GLN A 509 2.13 21.61 22.33
N MET A 510 2.60 20.68 21.51
CA MET A 510 3.05 20.94 20.14
C MET A 510 1.91 21.44 19.26
N GLN A 511 0.70 20.88 19.40
CA GLN A 511 -0.47 21.34 18.67
C GLN A 511 -0.82 22.80 19.03
N ALA A 512 -0.70 23.17 20.31
CA ALA A 512 -0.89 24.54 20.78
C ALA A 512 0.21 25.48 20.28
N GLU A 513 1.47 25.02 20.27
CA GLU A 513 2.61 25.76 19.71
C GLU A 513 2.42 26.04 18.22
N LEU A 514 2.15 25.01 17.42
CA LEU A 514 1.87 25.14 15.99
C LEU A 514 0.73 26.14 15.73
N GLN A 515 -0.37 26.02 16.49
CA GLN A 515 -1.48 26.97 16.42
C GLN A 515 -1.04 28.39 16.75
N SER A 516 -0.21 28.60 17.78
CA SER A 516 0.24 29.94 18.18
C SER A 516 1.18 30.60 17.18
N ILE A 517 2.02 29.80 16.50
CA ILE A 517 2.96 30.27 15.47
C ILE A 517 2.18 30.71 14.23
N CYS A 518 1.19 29.91 13.81
CA CYS A 518 0.43 30.17 12.60
C CYS A 518 -0.68 31.21 12.83
N LYS A 519 -1.41 31.10 13.95
CA LYS A 519 -2.55 31.95 14.30
C LYS A 519 -2.23 32.83 15.50
N GLY A 520 -1.89 34.08 15.22
CA GLY A 520 -1.60 35.08 16.24
C GLY A 520 -2.74 35.29 17.24
N ARG A 521 -2.41 35.62 18.49
CA ARG A 521 -3.37 35.82 19.59
C ARG A 521 -4.35 36.98 19.38
N ASP A 522 -3.97 37.93 18.54
CA ASP A 522 -4.76 39.11 18.22
C ASP A 522 -5.76 38.86 17.07
N LEU A 523 -5.80 37.64 16.52
CA LEU A 523 -6.75 37.24 15.48
C LEU A 523 -7.99 36.56 16.07
N CYS A 524 -9.09 36.62 15.32
CA CYS A 524 -10.33 35.97 15.68
C CYS A 524 -10.18 34.45 15.79
N ASN A 525 -10.66 33.86 16.89
CA ASN A 525 -10.56 32.44 17.14
C ASN A 525 -11.45 31.59 16.22
N LEU A 526 -12.46 32.15 15.55
CA LEU A 526 -13.24 31.39 14.57
C LEU A 526 -12.32 30.86 13.45
N ARG A 527 -12.40 29.56 13.14
CA ARG A 527 -11.68 28.93 12.02
C ARG A 527 -11.98 29.66 10.71
N GLY A 528 -10.96 29.94 9.90
CA GLY A 528 -11.07 30.69 8.64
C GLY A 528 -11.26 32.22 8.77
N CYS A 529 -11.32 32.78 9.98
CA CYS A 529 -11.45 34.22 10.19
C CYS A 529 -10.08 34.86 10.45
N SER A 530 -9.67 35.80 9.60
CA SER A 530 -8.41 36.55 9.71
C SER A 530 -8.58 37.96 10.30
N ASN A 531 -9.79 38.32 10.73
CA ASN A 531 -10.05 39.63 11.35
C ASN A 531 -9.37 39.73 12.72
N SER A 532 -8.90 40.93 13.06
CA SER A 532 -8.43 41.24 14.41
C SER A 532 -9.54 41.04 15.44
N ALA A 533 -9.19 40.44 16.56
CA ALA A 533 -10.13 40.19 17.64
C ALA A 533 -10.36 41.46 18.48
N SER A 534 -11.59 41.65 18.93
CA SER A 534 -12.04 42.83 19.69
C SER A 534 -12.67 42.46 21.03
N ALA A 535 -13.10 41.21 21.21
CA ALA A 535 -13.74 40.71 22.43
C ALA A 535 -13.16 39.36 22.85
N LYS A 536 -13.03 39.11 24.15
CA LYS A 536 -12.61 37.80 24.69
C LYS A 536 -13.82 36.93 24.98
N CYS A 537 -13.65 35.61 24.94
CA CYS A 537 -14.67 34.69 25.44
C CYS A 537 -15.02 35.01 26.91
N GLY A 538 -16.31 35.19 27.21
CA GLY A 538 -16.75 35.55 28.57
C GLY A 538 -16.43 34.48 29.63
N LYS A 539 -16.27 33.21 29.24
CA LYS A 539 -16.06 32.08 30.16
C LYS A 539 -14.58 31.80 30.44
N CYS A 540 -13.81 31.43 29.42
CA CYS A 540 -12.39 31.07 29.58
C CYS A 540 -11.46 32.30 29.51
N ARG A 541 -11.88 33.40 28.87
CA ARG A 541 -11.07 34.60 28.57
C ARG A 541 -9.75 34.35 27.83
N ALA A 542 -9.55 33.13 27.33
CA ALA A 542 -8.30 32.68 26.75
C ALA A 542 -8.24 32.89 25.23
N VAL A 543 -9.39 32.84 24.55
CA VAL A 543 -9.53 33.14 23.12
C VAL A 543 -10.30 34.44 22.89
N SER A 544 -10.04 35.05 21.73
CA SER A 544 -10.61 36.33 21.32
C SER A 544 -11.36 36.21 20.00
N TYR A 545 -12.41 36.99 19.79
CA TYR A 545 -13.26 37.01 18.60
C TYR A 545 -13.38 38.44 18.07
N CYS A 546 -13.51 38.59 16.76
CA CYS A 546 -13.76 39.90 16.14
C CYS A 546 -15.23 40.38 16.32
N SER A 547 -16.15 39.45 16.60
CA SER A 547 -17.58 39.74 16.78
C SER A 547 -18.27 38.65 17.62
N GLN A 548 -19.43 39.00 18.19
CA GLN A 548 -20.31 38.04 18.88
C GLN A 548 -20.79 36.93 17.92
N THR A 549 -21.03 37.24 16.65
CA THR A 549 -21.42 36.25 15.64
C THR A 549 -20.34 35.20 15.44
N CYS A 550 -19.06 35.60 15.37
CA CYS A 550 -17.95 34.66 15.29
C CYS A 550 -17.86 33.76 16.53
N GLN A 551 -18.07 34.32 17.72
CA GLN A 551 -18.12 33.55 18.97
C GLN A 551 -19.26 32.52 18.97
N ILE A 552 -20.46 32.90 18.53
CA ILE A 552 -21.62 31.99 18.46
C ILE A 552 -21.36 30.85 17.47
N ASN A 553 -20.78 31.17 16.31
CA ASN A 553 -20.47 30.17 15.28
C ASN A 553 -19.41 29.18 15.76
N ASP A 554 -18.37 29.67 16.44
CA ASP A 554 -17.29 28.85 16.97
C ASP A 554 -17.71 28.03 18.20
N TRP A 555 -18.78 28.44 18.90
CA TRP A 555 -19.18 27.84 20.18
C TRP A 555 -19.37 26.32 20.12
N LYS A 556 -19.84 25.77 18.99
CA LYS A 556 -20.01 24.32 18.82
C LYS A 556 -18.69 23.55 18.99
N GLU A 557 -17.59 24.13 18.54
CA GLU A 557 -16.25 23.56 18.63
C GLU A 557 -15.53 24.02 19.89
N HIS A 558 -15.47 25.33 20.10
CA HIS A 558 -14.78 25.95 21.23
C HIS A 558 -15.28 25.44 22.59
N LYS A 559 -16.58 25.12 22.77
CA LYS A 559 -17.10 24.63 24.05
C LYS A 559 -16.38 23.38 24.59
N ARG A 560 -15.75 22.59 23.71
CA ARG A 560 -14.95 21.40 24.06
C ARG A 560 -13.68 21.76 24.83
N VAL A 561 -13.12 22.94 24.54
CA VAL A 561 -11.91 23.48 25.16
C VAL A 561 -12.17 24.70 26.06
N CYS A 562 -13.41 25.26 26.03
CA CYS A 562 -13.89 26.41 26.81
C CYS A 562 -14.10 26.12 28.32
N ALA A 563 -13.43 25.11 28.86
CA ALA A 563 -13.25 25.03 30.29
C ALA A 563 -12.24 26.12 30.71
N PRO A 564 -12.38 26.76 31.89
CA PRO A 564 -11.37 27.69 32.41
C PRO A 564 -9.97 27.08 32.57
N ARG A 565 -9.79 25.80 32.22
CA ARG A 565 -8.61 24.99 32.47
C ARG A 565 -7.80 24.78 31.19
N TRP A 566 -8.38 24.28 30.09
CA TRP A 566 -7.59 23.85 28.92
C TRP A 566 -7.00 24.98 28.07
N GLU A 567 -7.79 25.99 27.71
CA GLU A 567 -7.21 27.10 26.95
C GLU A 567 -6.31 28.01 27.81
N ALA A 568 -6.64 28.15 29.10
CA ALA A 568 -5.76 28.85 30.03
C ALA A 568 -4.42 28.12 30.16
N LEU A 569 -4.44 26.78 30.20
CA LEU A 569 -3.26 25.93 30.17
C LEU A 569 -2.44 26.09 28.89
N CYS A 570 -3.09 26.06 27.73
CA CYS A 570 -2.40 26.26 26.45
C CYS A 570 -1.74 27.64 26.43
N ASN A 571 -2.46 28.70 26.81
CA ASN A 571 -1.90 30.05 26.88
C ASN A 571 -0.75 30.16 27.87
N GLN A 572 -0.88 29.57 29.06
CA GLN A 572 0.18 29.56 30.08
C GLN A 572 1.44 28.86 29.56
N TYR A 573 1.29 27.68 28.94
CA TYR A 573 2.39 26.97 28.32
C TYR A 573 3.05 27.83 27.23
N MET A 574 2.26 28.45 26.36
CA MET A 574 2.79 29.30 25.31
C MET A 574 3.51 30.55 25.84
N ASP A 575 3.03 31.14 26.93
CA ASP A 575 3.71 32.24 27.62
C ASP A 575 5.08 31.78 28.16
N GLN A 576 5.12 30.62 28.81
CA GLN A 576 6.35 30.04 29.33
C GLN A 576 7.37 29.70 28.24
N THR A 577 6.96 28.98 27.19
CA THR A 577 7.83 28.63 26.07
C THR A 577 8.37 29.87 25.36
N ARG A 578 7.56 30.92 25.23
CA ARG A 578 8.00 32.20 24.67
C ARG A 578 9.06 32.86 25.56
N ASP A 579 8.82 32.93 26.86
CA ASP A 579 9.75 33.53 27.82
C ASP A 579 11.07 32.75 27.85
N GLU A 580 11.03 31.42 27.81
CA GLU A 580 12.21 30.56 27.70
C GLU A 580 13.00 30.80 26.41
N LYS A 581 12.33 30.85 25.25
CA LYS A 581 13.00 31.16 23.96
C LYS A 581 13.65 32.55 23.98
N LEU A 582 13.00 33.55 24.57
CA LEU A 582 13.57 34.89 24.72
C LEU A 582 14.78 34.91 25.65
N LEU A 583 14.74 34.14 26.74
CA LEU A 583 15.88 34.00 27.66
C LEU A 583 17.06 33.26 27.01
N THR A 584 16.81 32.21 26.23
CA THR A 584 17.85 31.50 25.47
C THR A 584 18.47 32.41 24.43
N ALA A 585 17.67 33.09 23.61
CA ALA A 585 18.18 34.05 22.63
C ALA A 585 18.99 35.18 23.29
N ALA A 586 18.56 35.67 24.45
CA ALA A 586 19.31 36.68 25.21
C ALA A 586 20.63 36.15 25.79
N ARG A 587 20.72 34.85 26.11
CA ARG A 587 21.98 34.21 26.54
C ARG A 587 22.93 34.05 25.37
N ASP A 588 22.45 33.57 24.23
CA ASP A 588 23.25 33.39 23.01
C ASP A 588 23.81 34.73 22.51
N MET A 589 23.04 35.82 22.64
CA MET A 589 23.51 37.19 22.34
C MET A 589 24.55 37.74 23.34
N ASN A 590 24.67 37.17 24.55
CA ASN A 590 25.58 37.63 25.60
C ASN A 590 26.83 36.73 25.77
N LEU A 591 26.92 35.60 25.08
CA LEU A 591 28.06 34.68 25.11
C LEU A 591 29.07 35.03 23.99
N GLU A 592 29.87 36.09 24.18
CA GLU A 592 31.13 36.34 23.45
C GLU A 592 32.33 35.66 24.16
N GLY A 593 32.14 34.44 24.69
CA GLY A 593 33.21 33.63 25.28
C GLY A 593 33.46 32.36 24.48
N PRO A 594 34.72 31.87 24.36
CA PRO A 594 35.02 30.66 23.59
C PRO A 594 34.37 29.45 24.26
N GLU A 595 33.35 28.87 23.63
CA GLU A 595 32.67 27.67 24.11
C GLU A 595 33.49 26.40 23.84
N GLU A 596 33.60 25.55 24.85
CA GLU A 596 34.08 24.18 24.71
C GLU A 596 33.03 23.33 23.95
N PRO A 597 33.46 22.35 23.13
CA PRO A 597 32.55 21.55 22.32
C PRO A 597 31.61 20.70 23.18
N VAL A 598 30.30 20.88 22.96
CA VAL A 598 29.24 20.07 23.58
C VAL A 598 29.24 18.65 22.97
N PRO A 599 29.12 17.58 23.79
CA PRO A 599 29.02 16.22 23.28
C PRO A 599 27.76 16.03 22.43
N GLN A 600 27.91 15.57 21.19
CA GLN A 600 26.78 15.18 20.34
C GLN A 600 26.05 13.99 20.97
N ILE A 601 24.75 14.15 21.23
CA ILE A 601 23.87 13.06 21.60
C ILE A 601 23.56 12.28 20.31
N GLU A 602 24.23 11.14 20.14
CA GLU A 602 23.93 10.18 19.09
C GLU A 602 22.57 9.53 19.35
N LEU A 603 21.51 10.05 18.72
CA LEU A 603 20.24 9.35 18.55
C LEU A 603 20.40 8.24 17.50
N PHE A 604 21.09 7.16 17.87
CA PHE A 604 21.15 5.94 17.09
C PHE A 604 19.87 5.12 17.33
N MET A 605 18.91 5.22 16.42
CA MET A 605 17.98 4.13 16.14
C MET A 605 18.44 3.48 14.84
N SER A 606 19.12 2.33 14.94
CA SER A 606 19.53 1.58 13.76
C SER A 606 18.30 0.97 13.08
N GLY A 607 18.18 1.14 11.76
CA GLY A 607 17.10 0.55 10.95
C GLY A 607 17.00 -0.99 11.01
N SER A 608 17.88 -1.66 11.75
CA SER A 608 17.87 -3.11 11.97
C SER A 608 16.79 -3.59 12.97
N GLU A 609 16.33 -2.74 13.89
CA GLU A 609 15.28 -3.14 14.86
C GLU A 609 13.88 -3.28 14.23
N TRP A 610 13.70 -2.75 13.01
CA TRP A 610 12.44 -2.85 12.28
C TRP A 610 12.13 -4.28 11.82
N ALA A 611 13.14 -5.04 11.38
CA ALA A 611 12.97 -6.39 10.82
C ALA A 611 12.62 -7.49 11.85
N THR A 612 12.71 -7.20 13.15
CA THR A 612 12.47 -8.19 14.22
C THR A 612 11.12 -8.02 14.93
N ARG A 613 10.35 -6.97 14.62
CA ARG A 613 9.05 -6.68 15.26
C ARG A 613 7.82 -6.86 14.36
N THR A 614 8.01 -7.06 13.06
CA THR A 614 6.97 -7.46 12.08
C THR A 614 7.29 -8.84 11.55
#